data_AF-A0A5C7PGX7-F1
#
_entry.id   AF-A0A5C7PGX7-F1
#
_cell.length_a   1.000
_cell.length_b   1.000
_cell.length_c   1.000
_cell.angle_alpha   90.00
_cell.angle_beta   90.00
_cell.angle_gamma   90.00
#
_symmetry.space_group_name_H-M   'P 1'
#
loop_
_entity.id
_entity.type
_entity.pdbx_description
1 polymer ?
#
loop_
_entity_poly.entity_id
_entity_poly.type
_entity_poly.pdbx_seq_one_letter_code
_entity_poly.pdbx_strand_id
1 'polypeptide(L)'
;MTEETQTQYQDVSDEFDFSAPVDELPFEVWVTITTSEVRRKPEFNGNRKSDGTPFTVPAHDALVIWGRPDGRDKDWNLVDAKMPKIVDGVLNKNSVVGDIVFRSKEAGITFKNPKELEGRKFLARKVEHKKFGSQESNAYFYFVAEDKGAAGVVSAQTASAPASIDWDRFGAQVVDLLDGHEANSGALVSAVTASDLKGELTILTAAASGALLREAQARGLVEVVAGKIQKAA
;
A
#
# COMPACT_ATOMS: atom_id res chain seq x y z
N MET A 1 34.25 1.11 -7.60
CA MET A 1 33.11 0.28 -8.02
C MET A 1 32.34 -0.06 -6.76
N THR A 2 31.13 0.48 -6.60
CA THR A 2 30.24 0.18 -5.46
C THR A 2 29.22 -0.83 -5.94
N GLU A 3 29.31 -2.06 -5.43
CA GLU A 3 28.32 -3.10 -5.67
C GLU A 3 26.98 -2.69 -5.02
N GLU A 4 25.98 -2.47 -5.86
CA GLU A 4 24.58 -2.38 -5.46
C GLU A 4 24.15 -3.75 -4.93
N THR A 5 24.01 -3.88 -3.62
CA THR A 5 23.46 -5.10 -3.02
C THR A 5 21.97 -5.16 -3.34
N GLN A 6 21.62 -5.87 -4.41
CA GLN A 6 20.24 -6.24 -4.73
C GLN A 6 19.75 -7.19 -3.63
N THR A 7 18.85 -6.70 -2.78
CA THR A 7 18.19 -7.51 -1.75
C THR A 7 17.37 -8.62 -2.40
N GLN A 8 17.84 -9.86 -2.31
CA GLN A 8 17.08 -11.06 -2.68
C GLN A 8 16.16 -11.47 -1.53
N TYR A 9 15.12 -12.28 -1.77
CA TYR A 9 14.09 -12.67 -0.79
C TYR A 9 14.19 -14.17 -0.51
N GLN A 10 14.21 -14.59 0.77
CA GLN A 10 14.33 -15.99 1.18
C GLN A 10 13.39 -16.29 2.35
N ASP A 11 12.78 -17.46 2.30
CA ASP A 11 11.88 -17.98 3.34
C ASP A 11 12.69 -18.38 4.58
N VAL A 12 12.51 -17.64 5.68
CA VAL A 12 13.08 -18.02 6.98
C VAL A 12 11.93 -18.19 7.96
N SER A 13 11.59 -19.43 8.31
CA SER A 13 10.66 -19.70 9.40
C SER A 13 11.39 -19.46 10.71
N ASP A 14 10.91 -18.48 11.48
CA ASP A 14 10.79 -18.47 12.95
C ASP A 14 10.81 -17.02 13.46
N GLU A 15 9.64 -16.50 13.89
CA GLU A 15 9.43 -15.80 15.18
C GLU A 15 8.15 -14.93 15.22
N PHE A 16 7.52 -14.94 16.40
CA PHE A 16 6.29 -14.27 16.89
C PHE A 16 6.00 -12.83 16.44
N ASP A 17 4.74 -12.51 16.11
CA ASP A 17 4.24 -11.14 15.78
C ASP A 17 3.17 -10.62 16.77
N PHE A 18 3.29 -9.36 17.19
CA PHE A 18 2.42 -8.67 18.16
C PHE A 18 1.78 -7.45 17.50
N SER A 19 0.69 -7.65 16.77
CA SER A 19 -0.09 -6.54 16.20
C SER A 19 -1.19 -6.05 17.14
N ALA A 20 -1.47 -4.75 17.11
CA ALA A 20 -2.61 -4.14 17.80
C ALA A 20 -3.87 -4.20 16.91
N PRO A 21 -5.10 -4.16 17.44
CA PRO A 21 -6.31 -4.15 16.62
C PRO A 21 -6.44 -2.85 15.82
N VAL A 22 -6.76 -2.99 14.53
CA VAL A 22 -6.86 -1.91 13.52
C VAL A 22 -8.34 -1.72 13.08
N ASP A 23 -9.29 -2.07 13.95
CA ASP A 23 -10.66 -2.42 13.56
C ASP A 23 -11.61 -1.28 13.17
N GLU A 24 -11.19 -0.03 13.31
CA GLU A 24 -12.07 1.14 13.09
C GLU A 24 -12.03 1.73 11.68
N LEU A 25 -11.06 1.32 10.84
CA LEU A 25 -10.91 1.83 9.49
C LEU A 25 -11.61 0.93 8.46
N PRO A 26 -12.18 1.52 7.39
CA PRO A 26 -12.77 0.73 6.30
C PRO A 26 -11.70 -0.12 5.61
N PHE A 27 -12.15 -1.11 4.84
CA PHE A 27 -11.26 -2.04 4.12
C PHE A 27 -10.21 -1.34 3.25
N GLU A 28 -10.56 -0.20 2.66
CA GLU A 28 -9.64 0.66 1.94
C GLU A 28 -9.82 2.11 2.34
N VAL A 29 -8.70 2.82 2.48
CA VAL A 29 -8.71 4.20 2.94
C VAL A 29 -7.48 4.96 2.46
N TRP A 30 -7.71 6.18 1.98
CA TRP A 30 -6.64 7.12 1.72
C TRP A 30 -6.09 7.67 3.03
N VAL A 31 -4.78 7.57 3.21
CA VAL A 31 -4.08 7.96 4.42
C VAL A 31 -2.84 8.76 4.09
N THR A 32 -2.64 9.88 4.77
CA THR A 32 -1.36 10.59 4.79
C THR A 32 -0.54 10.06 5.96
N ILE A 33 0.64 9.51 5.71
CA ILE A 33 1.49 8.97 6.77
C ILE A 33 2.01 10.11 7.62
N THR A 34 1.74 10.06 8.91
CA THR A 34 2.14 11.10 9.88
C THR A 34 3.36 10.67 10.67
N THR A 35 3.55 9.37 10.88
CA THR A 35 4.74 8.83 11.57
C THR A 35 5.06 7.46 11.00
N SER A 36 6.33 7.20 10.73
CA SER A 36 6.79 5.90 10.26
C SER A 36 8.21 5.62 10.74
N GLU A 37 8.34 4.72 11.69
CA GLU A 37 9.61 4.44 12.36
C GLU A 37 9.76 2.98 12.77
N VAL A 38 11.01 2.55 12.97
CA VAL A 38 11.30 1.34 13.74
C VAL A 38 11.45 1.75 15.20
N ARG A 39 10.56 1.25 16.06
CA ARG A 39 10.53 1.54 17.49
C ARG A 39 10.96 0.32 18.29
N ARG A 40 11.88 0.51 19.25
CA ARG A 40 12.20 -0.51 20.25
C ARG A 40 11.01 -0.68 21.20
N LYS A 41 10.40 -1.85 21.22
CA LYS A 41 9.37 -2.24 22.19
C LYS A 41 10.06 -2.92 23.37
N PRO A 42 9.78 -2.49 24.62
CA PRO A 42 10.34 -3.14 25.79
C PRO A 42 9.78 -4.56 25.95
N GLU A 43 10.41 -5.35 26.82
CA GLU A 43 9.85 -6.63 27.21
C GLU A 43 8.47 -6.43 27.83
N PHE A 44 7.53 -7.31 27.48
CA PHE A 44 6.17 -7.29 28.00
C PHE A 44 5.85 -8.65 28.64
N ASN A 45 5.39 -8.59 29.88
CA ASN A 45 4.87 -9.76 30.59
C ASN A 45 3.34 -9.63 30.66
N GLY A 46 2.63 -10.63 30.16
CA GLY A 46 1.18 -10.63 30.11
C GLY A 46 0.60 -12.00 30.44
N ASN A 47 -0.74 -12.03 30.57
CA ASN A 47 -1.49 -13.28 30.72
C ASN A 47 -2.34 -13.48 29.48
N ARG A 48 -2.36 -14.69 28.93
CA ARG A 48 -3.18 -15.01 27.75
C ARG A 48 -4.65 -14.79 28.08
N LYS A 49 -5.39 -14.13 27.19
CA LYS A 49 -6.83 -13.90 27.35
C LYS A 49 -7.63 -15.22 27.39
N SER A 50 -7.14 -16.27 26.75
CA SER A 50 -7.82 -17.57 26.63
C SER A 50 -7.83 -18.39 27.91
N ASP A 51 -6.70 -18.44 28.63
CA ASP A 51 -6.49 -19.40 29.73
C ASP A 51 -5.77 -18.79 30.94
N GLY A 52 -5.42 -17.49 30.90
CA GLY A 52 -4.73 -16.80 31.98
C GLY A 52 -3.25 -17.19 32.14
N THR A 53 -2.70 -18.06 31.28
CA THR A 53 -1.31 -18.51 31.38
C THR A 53 -0.38 -17.32 31.17
N PRO A 54 0.64 -17.13 32.03
CA PRO A 54 1.62 -16.08 31.84
C PRO A 54 2.45 -16.34 30.58
N PHE A 55 2.79 -15.26 29.88
CA PHE A 55 3.71 -15.28 28.76
C PHE A 55 4.60 -14.03 28.79
N THR A 56 5.81 -14.19 28.26
CA THR A 56 6.78 -13.12 28.12
C THR A 56 7.04 -12.86 26.65
N VAL A 57 7.03 -11.59 26.29
CA VAL A 57 7.40 -11.08 24.99
C VAL A 57 8.74 -10.39 25.15
N PRO A 58 9.83 -10.93 24.59
CA PRO A 58 11.13 -10.28 24.71
C PRO A 58 11.11 -8.91 24.03
N ALA A 59 11.97 -8.02 24.51
CA ALA A 59 12.18 -6.73 23.86
C ALA A 59 12.57 -6.92 22.39
N HIS A 60 11.90 -6.23 21.49
CA HIS A 60 12.05 -6.39 20.05
C HIS A 60 11.87 -5.06 19.33
N ASP A 61 12.30 -4.99 18.08
CA ASP A 61 12.04 -3.84 17.22
C ASP A 61 10.72 -4.06 16.49
N ALA A 62 9.91 -3.02 16.37
CA ALA A 62 8.65 -3.05 15.66
C ALA A 62 8.61 -1.93 14.60
N LEU A 63 8.13 -2.25 13.41
CA LEU A 63 7.73 -1.23 12.45
C LEU A 63 6.39 -0.65 12.91
N VAL A 64 6.38 0.66 13.12
CA VAL A 64 5.20 1.40 13.56
C VAL A 64 4.90 2.47 12.52
N ILE A 65 3.71 2.37 11.91
CA ILE A 65 3.22 3.33 10.92
C ILE A 65 1.89 3.89 11.40
N TRP A 66 1.84 5.21 11.53
CA TRP A 66 0.63 5.98 11.75
C TRP A 66 0.29 6.80 10.53
N GLY A 67 -0.99 6.90 10.22
CA GLY A 67 -1.48 7.76 9.16
C GLY A 67 -2.78 8.42 9.54
N ARG A 68 -3.01 9.60 8.97
CA ARG A 68 -4.27 10.32 9.05
C ARG A 68 -5.15 9.94 7.85
N PRO A 69 -6.27 9.24 8.08
CA PRO A 69 -7.24 8.98 7.03
C PRO A 69 -7.88 10.27 6.52
N ASP A 70 -8.20 10.31 5.22
CA ASP A 70 -8.99 11.41 4.65
C ASP A 70 -10.32 11.58 5.40
N GLY A 71 -10.70 12.83 5.69
CA GLY A 71 -11.94 13.16 6.40
C GLY A 71 -11.93 12.80 7.89
N ARG A 72 -10.76 12.50 8.48
CA ARG A 72 -10.61 12.26 9.92
C ARG A 72 -9.59 13.21 10.54
N ASP A 73 -9.85 13.60 11.79
CA ASP A 73 -9.01 14.56 12.54
C ASP A 73 -7.96 13.90 13.43
N LYS A 74 -7.91 12.57 13.45
CA LYS A 74 -7.02 11.78 14.31
C LYS A 74 -6.08 10.92 13.45
N ASP A 75 -4.96 10.52 14.02
CA ASP A 75 -4.06 9.55 13.42
C ASP A 75 -4.44 8.13 13.86
N TRP A 76 -4.41 7.20 12.93
CA TRP A 76 -4.66 5.78 13.17
C TRP A 76 -3.37 4.98 13.04
N ASN A 77 -3.25 3.97 13.89
CA ASN A 77 -2.21 2.97 13.78
C ASN A 77 -2.55 2.06 12.58
N LEU A 78 -1.73 2.13 11.54
CA LEU A 78 -1.88 1.34 10.32
C LEU A 78 -1.11 0.03 10.42
N VAL A 79 0.05 0.08 11.06
CA VAL A 79 0.98 -1.03 11.22
C VAL A 79 1.65 -0.89 12.59
N ASP A 80 1.58 -1.94 13.39
CA ASP A 80 2.41 -2.14 14.56
C ASP A 80 2.80 -3.62 14.52
N ALA A 81 3.96 -3.91 13.94
CA ALA A 81 4.36 -5.28 13.63
C ALA A 81 5.83 -5.49 13.97
N LYS A 82 6.16 -6.67 14.51
CA LYS A 82 7.54 -6.99 14.83
C LYS A 82 8.39 -6.98 13.56
N MET A 83 9.56 -6.35 13.64
CA MET A 83 10.56 -6.43 12.58
C MET A 83 11.05 -7.87 12.46
N PRO A 84 10.91 -8.52 11.29
CA PRO A 84 11.46 -9.84 11.08
C PRO A 84 13.00 -9.75 11.12
N LYS A 85 13.65 -10.87 11.45
CA LYS A 85 15.11 -10.97 11.28
C LYS A 85 15.46 -10.77 9.82
N ILE A 86 16.43 -9.89 9.56
CA ILE A 86 17.06 -9.73 8.26
C ILE A 86 18.24 -10.70 8.23
N VAL A 87 18.16 -11.72 7.37
CA VAL A 87 19.22 -12.74 7.21
C VAL A 87 19.90 -12.47 5.88
N ASP A 88 21.22 -12.28 5.87
CA ASP A 88 21.99 -12.00 4.65
C ASP A 88 21.47 -10.81 3.82
N GLY A 89 20.98 -9.78 4.51
CA GLY A 89 20.40 -8.58 3.90
C GLY A 89 18.96 -8.76 3.39
N VAL A 90 18.36 -9.92 3.63
CA VAL A 90 17.06 -10.33 3.10
C VAL A 90 15.94 -10.19 4.13
N LEU A 91 14.87 -9.51 3.73
CA LEU A 91 13.64 -9.41 4.52
C LEU A 91 12.78 -10.67 4.33
N ASN A 92 12.37 -11.29 5.44
CA ASN A 92 11.46 -12.43 5.40
C ASN A 92 10.05 -12.02 4.93
N LYS A 93 9.63 -12.54 3.77
CA LYS A 93 8.28 -12.30 3.21
C LYS A 93 7.14 -12.90 4.04
N ASN A 94 7.42 -13.90 4.89
CA ASN A 94 6.42 -14.54 5.76
C ASN A 94 6.27 -13.81 7.09
N SER A 95 6.20 -12.49 7.03
CA SER A 95 5.94 -11.61 8.17
C SER A 95 5.03 -10.47 7.71
N VAL A 96 4.36 -9.79 8.64
CA VAL A 96 3.54 -8.61 8.30
C VAL A 96 4.37 -7.56 7.57
N VAL A 97 5.57 -7.24 8.08
CA VAL A 97 6.48 -6.28 7.43
C VAL A 97 6.90 -6.74 6.04
N GLY A 98 7.24 -8.02 5.88
CA GLY A 98 7.58 -8.62 4.59
C GLY A 98 6.45 -8.53 3.58
N ASP A 99 5.22 -8.82 4.00
CA ASP A 99 4.04 -8.74 3.16
C ASP A 99 3.71 -7.30 2.76
N ILE A 100 3.84 -6.34 3.69
CA ILE A 100 3.68 -4.90 3.38
C ILE A 100 4.69 -4.47 2.32
N VAL A 101 5.97 -4.79 2.50
CA VAL A 101 7.03 -4.41 1.54
C VAL A 101 6.79 -5.08 0.19
N PHE A 102 6.43 -6.38 0.18
CA PHE A 102 6.18 -7.12 -1.05
C PHE A 102 4.98 -6.54 -1.83
N ARG A 103 3.82 -6.37 -1.18
CA ARG A 103 2.61 -5.85 -1.82
C ARG A 103 2.74 -4.39 -2.23
N SER A 104 3.43 -3.58 -1.41
CA SER A 104 3.73 -2.19 -1.77
C SER A 104 4.62 -2.13 -3.01
N LYS A 105 5.61 -3.02 -3.12
CA LYS A 105 6.47 -3.13 -4.30
C LYS A 105 5.70 -3.57 -5.55
N GLU A 106 4.76 -4.51 -5.43
CA GLU A 106 3.85 -4.87 -6.53
C GLU A 106 3.01 -3.68 -7.01
N ALA A 107 2.66 -2.77 -6.10
CA ALA A 107 2.00 -1.50 -6.40
C ALA A 107 2.94 -0.39 -6.92
N GLY A 108 4.24 -0.69 -7.14
CA GLY A 108 5.24 0.29 -7.57
C GLY A 108 5.69 1.27 -6.49
N ILE A 109 5.39 0.97 -5.22
CA ILE A 109 5.77 1.77 -4.06
C ILE A 109 7.05 1.19 -3.47
N THR A 110 8.11 1.98 -3.48
CA THR A 110 9.39 1.61 -2.87
C THR A 110 9.80 2.66 -1.85
N PHE A 111 10.39 2.19 -0.76
CA PHE A 111 11.00 3.00 0.29
C PHE A 111 12.18 2.20 0.86
N LYS A 112 13.30 2.87 1.12
CA LYS A 112 14.47 2.22 1.74
C LYS A 112 14.39 2.28 3.25
N ASN A 113 13.84 3.37 3.78
CA ASN A 113 13.69 3.62 5.21
C ASN A 113 12.23 3.94 5.54
N PRO A 114 11.69 3.52 6.71
CA PRO A 114 10.32 3.83 7.12
C PRO A 114 10.02 5.32 7.09
N LYS A 115 10.98 6.17 7.50
CA LYS A 115 10.82 7.63 7.51
C LYS A 115 10.53 8.23 6.12
N GLU A 116 10.91 7.56 5.04
CA GLU A 116 10.59 8.00 3.67
C GLU A 116 9.10 7.92 3.36
N LEU A 117 8.31 7.29 4.22
CA LEU A 117 6.85 7.26 4.09
C LEU A 117 6.21 8.52 4.67
N GLU A 118 6.83 9.20 5.64
CA GLU A 118 6.25 10.35 6.33
C GLU A 118 5.92 11.49 5.36
N GLY A 119 4.72 12.05 5.49
CA GLY A 119 4.18 13.10 4.63
C GLY A 119 3.66 12.61 3.27
N ARG A 120 3.89 11.36 2.88
CA ARG A 120 3.35 10.78 1.65
C ARG A 120 1.93 10.28 1.87
N LYS A 121 1.14 10.33 0.81
CA LYS A 121 -0.25 9.91 0.80
C LYS A 121 -0.40 8.60 0.03
N PHE A 122 -1.00 7.61 0.67
CA PHE A 122 -1.20 6.29 0.10
C PHE A 122 -2.65 5.86 0.23
N LEU A 123 -3.09 5.08 -0.74
CA LEU A 123 -4.24 4.24 -0.53
C LEU A 123 -3.75 3.01 0.24
N ALA A 124 -4.28 2.83 1.44
CA ALA A 124 -3.99 1.72 2.31
C ALA A 124 -5.14 0.72 2.26
N ARG A 125 -4.82 -0.57 2.15
CA ARG A 125 -5.79 -1.66 2.20
C ARG A 125 -5.59 -2.53 3.43
N LYS A 126 -6.69 -2.81 4.14
CA LYS A 126 -6.74 -3.63 5.35
C LYS A 126 -6.56 -5.10 4.99
N VAL A 127 -5.73 -5.78 5.74
CA VAL A 127 -5.71 -7.24 5.89
C VAL A 127 -6.27 -7.50 7.27
N GLU A 128 -7.37 -8.24 7.38
CA GLU A 128 -8.02 -8.46 8.67
C GLU A 128 -7.28 -9.48 9.52
N HIS A 129 -7.04 -10.67 8.96
CA HIS A 129 -6.24 -11.71 9.58
C HIS A 129 -5.50 -12.46 8.47
N LYS A 130 -4.19 -12.66 8.65
CA LYS A 130 -3.40 -13.46 7.72
C LYS A 130 -2.52 -14.42 8.47
N LYS A 131 -2.56 -15.67 8.00
CA LYS A 131 -1.74 -16.74 8.55
C LYS A 131 -0.34 -16.72 7.93
N PHE A 132 0.67 -16.63 8.77
CA PHE A 132 2.08 -16.76 8.43
C PHE A 132 2.64 -18.00 9.16
N GLY A 133 2.65 -19.14 8.46
CA GLY A 133 3.04 -20.42 9.05
C GLY A 133 2.08 -20.84 10.16
N SER A 134 2.58 -21.01 11.39
CA SER A 134 1.76 -21.34 12.57
C SER A 134 1.12 -20.13 13.24
N GLN A 135 1.34 -18.91 12.73
CA GLN A 135 0.93 -17.66 13.36
C GLN A 135 -0.16 -16.96 12.57
N GLU A 136 -0.98 -16.19 13.24
CA GLU A 136 -2.01 -15.35 12.64
C GLU A 136 -1.77 -13.92 13.08
N SER A 137 -1.68 -13.01 12.11
CA SER A 137 -1.55 -11.59 12.39
C SER A 137 -2.91 -11.02 12.84
N ASN A 138 -2.89 -10.00 13.70
CA ASN A 138 -4.01 -9.07 13.78
C ASN A 138 -4.08 -8.25 12.50
N ALA A 139 -5.10 -7.41 12.41
CA ALA A 139 -5.29 -6.56 11.25
C ALA A 139 -4.11 -5.58 11.06
N TYR A 140 -3.76 -5.34 9.80
CA TYR A 140 -2.76 -4.36 9.41
C TYR A 140 -3.10 -3.79 8.03
N PHE A 141 -2.47 -2.67 7.68
CA PHE A 141 -2.59 -2.08 6.36
C PHE A 141 -1.33 -2.28 5.53
N TYR A 142 -1.51 -2.46 4.22
CA TYR A 142 -0.44 -2.33 3.24
C TYR A 142 -0.80 -1.28 2.18
N PHE A 143 0.20 -0.74 1.49
CA PHE A 143 -0.02 0.30 0.50
C PHE A 143 -0.29 -0.31 -0.88
N VAL A 144 -1.39 0.11 -1.49
CA VAL A 144 -1.82 -0.37 -2.82
C VAL A 144 -1.64 0.66 -3.92
N ALA A 145 -1.40 1.91 -3.52
CA ALA A 145 -1.27 3.04 -4.41
C ALA A 145 -0.68 4.25 -3.67
N GLU A 146 0.07 5.10 -4.37
CA GLU A 146 0.61 6.36 -3.84
C GLU A 146 0.01 7.53 -4.62
N ASP A 147 -0.49 8.53 -3.91
CA ASP A 147 -0.83 9.82 -4.51
C ASP A 147 0.45 10.64 -4.66
N LYS A 148 0.94 10.72 -5.90
CA LYS A 148 2.13 11.51 -6.24
C LYS A 148 1.82 13.00 -6.47
N GLY A 149 0.58 13.43 -6.24
CA GLY A 149 0.10 14.78 -6.52
C GLY A 149 0.22 15.18 -8.00
N ALA A 150 -0.07 16.45 -8.30
CA ALA A 150 0.06 17.00 -9.66
C ALA A 150 1.51 17.01 -10.19
N ALA A 151 2.50 17.05 -9.31
CA ALA A 151 3.92 17.04 -9.69
C ALA A 151 4.44 15.66 -10.13
N GLY A 152 3.74 14.57 -9.79
CA GLY A 152 4.13 13.19 -10.14
C GLY A 152 3.66 12.69 -11.50
N VAL A 153 2.84 13.47 -12.21
CA VAL A 153 2.33 13.10 -13.56
C VAL A 153 3.33 13.47 -14.67
N VAL A 154 4.42 14.17 -14.33
CA VAL A 154 5.40 14.61 -15.32
C VAL A 154 6.47 13.54 -15.58
N SER A 155 6.36 12.90 -16.73
CA SER A 155 7.41 12.17 -17.47
C SER A 155 8.14 11.00 -16.77
N ALA A 156 7.43 10.08 -16.12
CA ALA A 156 8.00 8.76 -15.85
C ALA A 156 7.75 7.84 -17.06
N GLN A 157 8.83 7.44 -17.75
CA GLN A 157 8.81 6.36 -18.75
C GLN A 157 8.28 5.05 -18.13
N THR A 158 7.27 4.49 -18.80
CA THR A 158 6.88 3.06 -18.81
C THR A 158 6.78 2.34 -17.47
N ALA A 159 5.74 2.65 -16.69
CA ALA A 159 5.00 1.59 -16.00
C ALA A 159 3.80 1.23 -16.89
N SER A 160 3.93 0.14 -17.67
CA SER A 160 2.80 -0.47 -18.36
C SER A 160 1.78 -0.92 -17.32
N ALA A 161 0.50 -0.85 -17.67
CA ALA A 161 -0.53 -1.48 -16.88
C ALA A 161 -0.20 -2.95 -16.56
N PRO A 162 -0.65 -3.49 -15.41
CA PRO A 162 -0.55 -4.92 -15.14
C PRO A 162 -1.11 -5.72 -16.32
N ALA A 163 -0.37 -6.74 -16.78
CA ALA A 163 -0.74 -7.57 -17.92
C ALA A 163 -2.08 -8.33 -17.75
N SER A 164 -2.64 -8.31 -16.54
CA SER A 164 -3.93 -8.92 -16.16
C SER A 164 -5.15 -8.02 -16.34
N ILE A 165 -4.99 -6.75 -16.72
CA ILE A 165 -6.14 -5.89 -17.03
C ILE A 165 -6.69 -6.31 -18.41
N ASP A 166 -7.93 -6.80 -18.42
CA ASP A 166 -8.73 -6.94 -19.64
C ASP A 166 -9.13 -5.54 -20.11
N TRP A 167 -8.25 -4.93 -20.92
CA TRP A 167 -8.39 -3.56 -21.41
C TRP A 167 -9.62 -3.34 -22.30
N ASP A 168 -10.17 -4.38 -22.90
CA ASP A 168 -11.34 -4.25 -23.77
C ASP A 168 -12.63 -4.17 -22.92
N ARG A 169 -12.72 -4.97 -21.85
CA ARG A 169 -13.78 -4.85 -20.84
C ARG A 169 -13.64 -3.57 -19.99
N PHE A 170 -12.40 -3.19 -19.71
CA PHE A 170 -12.03 -2.09 -18.83
C PHE A 170 -12.12 -0.71 -19.53
N GLY A 171 -11.66 -0.60 -20.78
CA GLY A 171 -11.60 0.65 -21.54
C GLY A 171 -12.98 1.28 -21.74
N ALA A 172 -14.03 0.48 -21.93
CA ALA A 172 -15.39 0.99 -22.11
C ALA A 172 -15.96 1.67 -20.85
N GLN A 173 -15.62 1.17 -19.65
CA GLN A 173 -16.11 1.74 -18.39
C GLN A 173 -15.21 2.88 -17.89
N VAL A 174 -13.93 2.85 -18.25
CA VAL A 174 -12.94 3.80 -17.75
C VAL A 174 -12.92 5.07 -18.56
N VAL A 175 -13.04 5.01 -19.88
CA VAL A 175 -13.13 6.22 -20.71
C VAL A 175 -14.28 7.12 -20.25
N ASP A 176 -15.44 6.52 -19.97
CA ASP A 176 -16.62 7.20 -19.42
C ASP A 176 -16.38 7.73 -18.00
N LEU A 177 -15.67 6.97 -17.18
CA LEU A 177 -15.32 7.36 -15.82
C LEU A 177 -14.31 8.52 -15.76
N LEU A 178 -13.37 8.56 -16.70
CA LEU A 178 -12.31 9.56 -16.73
C LEU A 178 -12.78 10.88 -17.32
N ASP A 179 -13.82 10.86 -18.16
CA ASP A 179 -14.32 12.04 -18.85
C ASP A 179 -14.70 13.17 -17.87
N GLY A 180 -14.15 14.36 -18.12
CA GLY A 180 -14.35 15.54 -17.30
C GLY A 180 -13.52 15.61 -16.01
N HIS A 181 -12.82 14.54 -15.63
CA HIS A 181 -11.90 14.55 -14.48
C HIS A 181 -10.57 15.24 -14.82
N GLU A 182 -9.92 15.80 -13.80
CA GLU A 182 -8.58 16.34 -13.95
C GLU A 182 -7.58 15.23 -14.27
N ALA A 183 -6.59 15.54 -15.12
CA ALA A 183 -5.52 14.64 -15.52
C ALA A 183 -4.46 14.48 -14.42
N ASN A 184 -4.87 14.10 -13.21
CA ASN A 184 -3.98 13.82 -12.09
C ASN A 184 -4.39 12.57 -11.32
N SER A 185 -3.41 11.89 -10.71
CA SER A 185 -3.60 10.63 -9.98
C SER A 185 -4.69 10.71 -8.90
N GLY A 186 -4.77 11.82 -8.17
CA GLY A 186 -5.77 12.02 -7.12
C GLY A 186 -7.21 12.04 -7.66
N ALA A 187 -7.45 12.77 -8.74
CA ALA A 187 -8.75 12.85 -9.41
C ALA A 187 -9.14 11.52 -10.07
N LEU A 188 -8.17 10.84 -10.70
CA LEU A 188 -8.36 9.51 -11.30
C LEU A 188 -8.78 8.48 -10.25
N VAL A 189 -8.09 8.43 -9.10
CA VAL A 189 -8.46 7.47 -8.04
C VAL A 189 -9.78 7.84 -7.39
N SER A 190 -10.05 9.13 -7.20
CA SER A 190 -11.35 9.58 -6.69
C SER A 190 -12.49 9.11 -7.59
N ALA A 191 -12.33 9.22 -8.91
CA ALA A 191 -13.28 8.70 -9.88
C ALA A 191 -13.47 7.18 -9.74
N VAL A 192 -12.37 6.40 -9.75
CA VAL A 192 -12.43 4.94 -9.59
C VAL A 192 -13.07 4.52 -8.27
N THR A 193 -12.74 5.18 -7.17
CA THR A 193 -13.29 4.87 -5.84
C THR A 193 -14.79 5.17 -5.75
N ALA A 194 -15.27 6.16 -6.51
CA ALA A 194 -16.69 6.50 -6.61
C ALA A 194 -17.48 5.58 -7.56
N SER A 195 -16.79 4.79 -8.39
CA SER A 195 -17.38 3.88 -9.36
C SER A 195 -17.59 2.47 -8.81
N ASP A 196 -18.26 1.62 -9.59
CA ASP A 196 -18.38 0.19 -9.30
C ASP A 196 -17.04 -0.56 -9.42
N LEU A 197 -16.02 0.07 -10.03
CA LEU A 197 -14.67 -0.48 -10.18
C LEU A 197 -13.83 -0.40 -8.91
N LYS A 198 -14.33 0.24 -7.84
CA LYS A 198 -13.59 0.43 -6.57
C LYS A 198 -13.07 -0.87 -5.94
N GLY A 199 -13.76 -2.00 -6.18
CA GLY A 199 -13.33 -3.31 -5.68
C GLY A 199 -12.17 -3.94 -6.46
N GLU A 200 -11.89 -3.44 -7.67
CA GLU A 200 -10.88 -4.00 -8.55
C GLU A 200 -9.52 -3.35 -8.27
N LEU A 201 -8.72 -4.03 -7.44
CA LEU A 201 -7.40 -3.58 -7.02
C LEU A 201 -6.52 -3.14 -8.22
N THR A 202 -6.54 -3.92 -9.29
CA THR A 202 -5.73 -3.68 -10.49
C THR A 202 -6.04 -2.32 -11.13
N ILE A 203 -7.33 -1.96 -11.15
CA ILE A 203 -7.83 -0.68 -11.68
C ILE A 203 -7.39 0.46 -10.78
N LEU A 204 -7.58 0.28 -9.48
CA LEU A 204 -7.30 1.28 -8.46
C LEU A 204 -5.81 1.64 -8.38
N THR A 205 -4.95 0.61 -8.43
CA THR A 205 -3.50 0.77 -8.53
C THR A 205 -3.09 1.44 -9.84
N ALA A 206 -3.73 1.07 -10.95
CA ALA A 206 -3.45 1.71 -12.24
C ALA A 206 -3.92 3.18 -12.29
N ALA A 207 -5.02 3.53 -11.60
CA ALA A 207 -5.52 4.90 -11.50
C ALA A 207 -4.55 5.78 -10.71
N ALA A 208 -4.08 5.27 -9.57
CA ALA A 208 -3.14 5.99 -8.70
C ALA A 208 -1.79 6.25 -9.36
N SER A 209 -1.31 5.29 -10.15
CA SER A 209 -0.08 5.44 -10.92
C SER A 209 -0.27 6.27 -12.20
N GLY A 210 -1.50 6.70 -12.53
CA GLY A 210 -1.84 7.35 -13.79
C GLY A 210 -1.68 6.46 -15.02
N ALA A 211 -1.49 5.15 -14.84
CA ALA A 211 -1.32 4.18 -15.92
C ALA A 211 -2.58 4.09 -16.78
N LEU A 212 -3.76 4.26 -16.17
CA LEU A 212 -5.04 4.29 -16.91
C LEU A 212 -5.08 5.37 -17.96
N LEU A 213 -4.75 6.60 -17.56
CA LEU A 213 -4.77 7.74 -18.46
C LEU A 213 -3.75 7.54 -19.61
N ARG A 214 -2.53 7.09 -19.28
CA ARG A 214 -1.49 6.87 -20.30
C ARG A 214 -1.87 5.79 -21.32
N GLU A 215 -2.40 4.67 -20.87
CA GLU A 215 -2.81 3.58 -21.76
C GLU A 215 -4.03 3.98 -22.61
N ALA A 216 -5.01 4.66 -22.01
CA ALA A 216 -6.16 5.18 -22.75
C ALA A 216 -5.76 6.22 -23.80
N GLN A 217 -4.77 7.08 -23.51
CA GLN A 217 -4.19 7.99 -24.50
C GLN A 217 -3.41 7.25 -25.59
N ALA A 218 -2.60 6.24 -25.24
CA ALA A 218 -1.83 5.45 -26.20
C ALA A 218 -2.73 4.68 -27.19
N ARG A 219 -3.92 4.28 -26.73
CA ARG A 219 -4.96 3.64 -27.55
C ARG A 219 -5.84 4.61 -28.31
N GLY A 220 -5.65 5.93 -28.13
CA GLY A 220 -6.47 6.95 -28.77
C GLY A 220 -7.92 6.97 -28.29
N LEU A 221 -8.17 6.56 -27.04
CA LEU A 221 -9.52 6.52 -26.45
C LEU A 221 -9.87 7.81 -25.69
N VAL A 222 -8.86 8.50 -25.17
CA VAL A 222 -9.01 9.78 -24.46
C VAL A 222 -7.93 10.76 -24.87
N GLU A 223 -8.24 12.04 -24.74
CA GLU A 223 -7.30 13.14 -24.85
C GLU A 223 -7.33 14.02 -23.60
N VAL A 224 -6.30 14.85 -23.42
CA VAL A 224 -6.25 15.81 -22.31
C VAL A 224 -6.33 17.22 -22.88
N VAL A 225 -7.45 17.89 -22.61
CA VAL A 225 -7.76 19.24 -23.09
C VAL A 225 -7.90 20.16 -21.88
N ALA A 226 -7.07 21.20 -21.83
CA ALA A 226 -7.04 22.16 -20.72
C ALA A 226 -6.92 21.51 -19.32
N GLY A 227 -6.13 20.42 -19.23
CA GLY A 227 -5.90 19.70 -17.98
C GLY A 227 -7.03 18.75 -17.56
N LYS A 228 -8.10 18.64 -18.36
CA LYS A 228 -9.18 17.69 -18.17
C LYS A 228 -9.12 16.57 -19.19
N ILE A 229 -9.52 15.39 -18.78
CA ILE A 229 -9.61 14.21 -19.64
C ILE A 229 -10.91 14.30 -20.43
N GLN A 230 -10.86 13.99 -21.72
CA GLN A 230 -12.01 13.96 -22.62
C GLN A 230 -11.95 12.70 -23.47
N LYS A 231 -13.10 12.18 -23.90
CA LYS A 231 -13.13 11.08 -24.87
C LYS A 231 -12.55 11.56 -26.21
N ALA A 232 -11.71 10.73 -26.82
CA ALA A 232 -11.23 11.00 -28.17
C ALA A 232 -12.37 10.85 -29.18
N ALA A 233 -12.36 11.69 -30.22
CA ALA A 233 -13.38 11.73 -31.28
C ALA A 233 -13.24 10.64 -32.33
#